data_AF-A0A163DTI4-F1
#
_entry.id   AF-A0A163DTI4-F1
#
_cell.length_a   1.000
_cell.length_b   1.000
_cell.length_c   1.000
_cell.angle_alpha   90.00
_cell.angle_beta   90.00
_cell.angle_gamma   90.00
#
_symmetry.space_group_name_H-M   'P 1'
#
loop_
_entity.id
_entity.type
_entity.pdbx_description
1 polymer ?
#
loop_
_entity_poly.entity_id
_entity_poly.type
_entity_poly.pdbx_seq_one_letter_code
_entity_poly.pdbx_strand_id
1 'polypeptide(L)'
;MSKQGTVVEQKQFFLQAKKHQLSRAINPSQRLKTIAEDGGIELGVVKGALDKVNRDLKQHSRKVYSRQMMEHVVEQIDQLYWESGARDIDDEGLDEATDAAEDSSTLYQNENLTLDENIAKLPTVWDTSVDPTSSRNVDQDDYTTALARLQDLSAQRLSLQSKLNTYRTLLTLLEPYRKPKENIQPNLVWRDAPLAPELAKTRTLAIRVAGRVGERFGDVQVPATADEDEDVDMVGLQESSKAKLNRILAGW
;
A
#
# COMPACT_ATOMS: atom_id res chain seq x y z
N MET A 1 14.10 -32.49 8.25
CA MET A 1 13.43 -31.51 9.12
C MET A 1 14.47 -30.45 9.50
N SER A 2 14.58 -29.40 8.69
CA SER A 2 15.55 -28.31 8.92
C SER A 2 15.10 -27.52 10.15
N LYS A 3 15.87 -27.59 11.24
CA LYS A 3 15.65 -26.77 12.43
C LYS A 3 16.12 -25.35 12.12
N GLN A 4 15.33 -24.60 11.37
CA GLN A 4 15.56 -23.17 11.23
C GLN A 4 15.16 -22.53 12.56
N GLY A 5 16.15 -22.07 13.32
CA GLY A 5 15.94 -21.28 14.53
C GLY A 5 15.21 -19.98 14.22
N THR A 6 14.76 -19.28 15.27
CA THR A 6 14.09 -17.97 15.12
C THR A 6 14.98 -16.98 14.35
N VAL A 7 14.39 -15.96 13.72
CA VAL A 7 15.14 -14.94 12.95
C VAL A 7 16.25 -14.30 13.80
N VAL A 8 15.96 -14.05 15.08
CA VAL A 8 16.91 -13.55 16.07
C VAL A 8 18.08 -14.52 16.29
N GLU A 9 17.79 -15.82 16.45
CA GLU A 9 18.81 -16.86 16.57
C GLU A 9 19.69 -16.97 15.31
N GLN A 10 19.12 -16.79 14.13
CA GLN A 10 19.87 -16.78 12.87
C GLN A 10 20.80 -15.57 12.77
N LYS A 11 20.32 -14.37 13.13
CA LYS A 11 21.13 -13.14 13.20
C LYS A 11 22.26 -13.30 14.22
N GLN A 12 21.97 -13.85 15.39
CA GLN A 12 22.98 -14.12 16.42
C GLN A 12 24.03 -15.14 15.94
N PHE A 13 23.60 -16.24 15.31
CA PHE A 13 24.50 -17.25 14.75
C PHE A 13 25.41 -16.67 13.66
N PHE A 14 24.86 -15.83 12.78
CA PHE A 14 25.63 -15.13 11.75
C PHE A 14 26.72 -14.24 12.37
N LEU A 15 26.37 -13.40 13.34
CA LEU A 15 27.35 -12.53 14.01
C LEU A 15 28.42 -13.33 14.76
N GLN A 16 28.05 -14.45 15.40
CA GLN A 16 29.01 -15.35 16.04
C GLN A 16 29.96 -16.00 15.03
N ALA A 17 29.44 -16.44 13.88
CA ALA A 17 30.26 -16.99 12.80
C ALA A 17 31.24 -15.94 12.24
N LYS A 18 30.77 -14.70 12.03
CA LYS A 18 31.62 -13.59 11.58
C LYS A 18 32.67 -13.21 12.61
N LYS A 19 32.33 -13.18 13.90
CA LYS A 19 33.30 -13.01 15.00
C LYS A 19 34.36 -14.11 14.96
N HIS A 20 33.98 -15.36 14.75
CA HIS A 20 34.94 -16.46 14.66
C HIS A 20 35.92 -16.28 13.48
N GLN A 21 35.42 -15.81 12.33
CA GLN A 21 36.27 -15.48 11.17
C GLN A 21 37.25 -14.33 11.47
N LEU A 22 36.77 -13.25 12.11
CA LEU A 22 37.56 -12.07 12.43
C LEU A 22 38.57 -12.29 13.58
N SER A 23 38.29 -13.21 14.49
CA SER A 23 39.18 -13.56 15.62
C SER A 23 40.17 -14.68 15.27
N ARG A 24 40.17 -15.16 14.02
CA ARG A 24 41.10 -16.19 13.56
C ARG A 24 42.53 -15.67 13.65
N ALA A 25 43.40 -16.46 14.26
CA ALA A 25 44.81 -16.13 14.37
C ALA A 25 45.46 -16.03 12.98
N ILE A 26 46.30 -15.01 12.81
CA ILE A 26 47.08 -14.80 11.60
C ILE A 26 48.30 -15.71 11.68
N ASN A 27 48.44 -16.58 10.67
CA ASN A 27 49.63 -17.40 10.51
C ASN A 27 50.67 -16.65 9.67
N PRO A 28 51.99 -16.88 9.91
CA PRO A 28 53.05 -16.28 9.11
C PRO A 28 52.92 -16.72 7.65
N SER A 29 52.53 -15.79 6.77
CA SER A 29 52.43 -16.05 5.33
C SER A 29 53.83 -16.25 4.75
N GLN A 30 53.96 -17.05 3.69
CA GLN A 30 55.25 -17.30 3.02
C GLN A 30 55.89 -15.99 2.53
N ARG A 31 55.09 -15.03 2.06
CA ARG A 31 55.55 -13.69 1.69
C ARG A 31 56.18 -12.91 2.84
N LEU A 32 55.63 -13.04 4.05
CA LEU A 32 56.18 -12.35 5.22
C LEU A 32 57.53 -12.98 5.61
N LYS A 33 57.67 -14.30 5.44
CA LYS A 33 58.95 -14.99 5.67
C LYS A 33 60.03 -14.57 4.68
N THR A 34 59.71 -14.47 3.38
CA THR A 34 60.69 -14.01 2.37
C THR A 34 61.12 -12.56 2.62
N ILE A 35 60.17 -11.67 2.97
CA ILE A 35 60.49 -10.27 3.31
C ILE A 35 61.35 -10.17 4.58
N ALA A 36 61.14 -11.05 5.56
CA ALA A 36 61.95 -11.08 6.76
C ALA A 36 63.37 -11.57 6.50
N GLU A 37 63.53 -12.59 5.64
CA GLU A 37 64.82 -13.10 5.18
C GLU A 37 65.58 -12.05 4.37
N ASP A 38 64.91 -11.35 3.44
CA ASP A 38 65.47 -10.23 2.66
C ASP A 38 65.87 -9.03 3.54
N GLY A 39 65.15 -8.83 4.65
CA GLY A 39 65.40 -7.78 5.64
C GLY A 39 66.40 -8.14 6.75
N GLY A 40 66.96 -9.36 6.75
CA GLY A 40 67.89 -9.84 7.78
C GLY A 40 67.26 -10.01 9.17
N ILE A 41 65.93 -10.13 9.27
CA ILE A 41 65.20 -10.27 10.53
C ILE A 41 65.06 -11.76 10.85
N GLU A 42 65.49 -12.15 12.05
CA GLU A 42 65.32 -13.53 12.51
C GLU A 42 63.85 -13.95 12.56
N LEU A 43 63.57 -15.15 12.03
CA LEU A 43 62.21 -15.72 11.98
C LEU A 43 61.56 -15.84 13.37
N GLY A 44 62.38 -15.94 14.43
CA GLY A 44 61.94 -15.95 15.82
C GLY A 44 61.32 -14.63 16.30
N VAL A 45 61.88 -13.48 15.88
CA VAL A 45 61.35 -12.15 16.21
C VAL A 45 60.04 -11.90 15.49
N VAL A 46 59.94 -12.30 14.22
CA VAL A 46 58.71 -12.25 13.42
C VAL A 46 57.61 -13.09 14.06
N LYS A 47 57.95 -14.31 14.51
CA LYS A 47 57.01 -15.18 15.22
C LYS A 47 56.55 -14.55 16.54
N GLY A 48 57.46 -13.97 17.32
CA GLY A 48 57.13 -13.28 18.57
C GLY A 48 56.22 -12.06 18.36
N ALA A 49 56.48 -11.27 17.31
CA ALA A 49 55.63 -10.15 16.91
C ALA A 49 54.23 -10.61 16.48
N LEU A 50 54.14 -11.67 15.67
CA LEU A 50 52.86 -12.28 15.29
C LEU A 50 52.10 -12.85 16.48
N ASP A 51 52.79 -13.48 17.43
CA ASP A 51 52.19 -13.99 18.65
C ASP A 51 51.64 -12.84 19.51
N LYS A 52 52.33 -11.70 19.58
CA LYS A 52 51.83 -10.49 20.26
C LYS A 52 50.59 -9.93 19.56
N VAL A 53 50.63 -9.77 18.24
CA VAL A 53 49.47 -9.30 17.45
C VAL A 53 48.29 -10.24 17.60
N ASN A 54 48.51 -11.56 17.59
CA ASN A 54 47.45 -12.55 17.80
C ASN A 54 46.86 -12.49 19.22
N ARG A 55 47.66 -12.14 20.25
CA ARG A 55 47.15 -11.90 21.61
C ARG A 55 46.31 -10.63 21.67
N ASP A 56 46.80 -9.55 21.07
CA ASP A 56 46.10 -8.25 21.05
C ASP A 56 44.78 -8.37 20.26
N LEU A 57 44.78 -9.08 19.12
CA LEU A 57 43.58 -9.40 18.34
C LEU A 57 42.56 -10.22 19.16
N LYS A 58 43.02 -11.24 19.90
CA LYS A 58 42.15 -12.01 20.80
C LYS A 58 41.58 -11.13 21.93
N GLN A 59 42.39 -10.25 22.51
CA GLN A 59 41.94 -9.34 23.55
C GLN A 59 40.91 -8.32 23.02
N HIS A 60 41.16 -7.74 21.85
CA HIS A 60 40.24 -6.82 21.18
C HIS A 60 38.93 -7.52 20.81
N SER A 61 39.00 -8.70 20.20
CA SER A 61 37.81 -9.46 19.80
C SER A 61 36.91 -9.83 21.00
N ARG A 62 37.50 -10.10 22.17
CA ARG A 62 36.75 -10.35 23.42
C ARG A 62 36.12 -9.09 24.02
N LYS A 63 36.78 -7.93 23.90
CA LYS A 63 36.28 -6.65 24.42
C LYS A 63 35.17 -6.07 23.55
N VAL A 64 35.39 -6.01 22.23
CA VAL A 64 34.47 -5.38 21.27
C VAL A 64 33.26 -6.28 20.98
N TYR A 65 33.50 -7.57 20.73
CA TYR A 65 32.43 -8.53 20.45
C TYR A 65 32.04 -9.30 21.71
N SER A 66 31.68 -8.59 22.78
CA SER A 66 31.12 -9.20 23.98
C SER A 66 29.77 -9.87 23.64
N ARG A 67 29.33 -10.84 24.44
CA ARG A 67 28.04 -11.52 24.22
C ARG A 67 26.88 -10.54 24.29
N GLN A 68 26.90 -9.66 25.30
CA GLN A 68 25.89 -8.62 25.50
C GLN A 68 25.84 -7.63 24.34
N MET A 69 27.00 -7.22 23.80
CA MET A 69 27.05 -6.32 22.65
C MET A 69 26.47 -6.99 21.39
N MET A 70 26.75 -8.27 21.17
CA MET A 70 26.15 -8.99 20.05
C MET A 70 24.63 -9.11 20.20
N GLU A 71 24.12 -9.41 21.39
CA GLU A 71 22.67 -9.46 21.66
C GLU A 71 22.02 -8.09 21.43
N HIS A 72 22.64 -7.00 21.88
CA HIS A 72 22.18 -5.64 21.66
C HIS A 72 22.19 -5.22 20.17
N VAL A 73 23.24 -5.58 19.41
CA VAL A 73 23.30 -5.30 17.96
C VAL A 73 22.24 -6.10 17.21
N VAL A 74 21.96 -7.34 17.61
CA VAL A 74 20.85 -8.11 17.01
C VAL A 74 19.52 -7.40 17.26
N GLU A 75 19.28 -6.96 18.51
CA GLU A 75 18.06 -6.22 18.86
C GLU A 75 17.93 -4.91 18.08
N GLN A 76 19.03 -4.16 17.90
CA GLN A 76 19.02 -2.95 17.07
C GLN A 76 18.73 -3.24 15.59
N ILE A 77 19.28 -4.33 15.04
CA ILE A 77 18.98 -4.75 13.66
C ILE A 77 17.52 -5.20 13.55
N ASP A 78 16.97 -5.85 14.57
CA ASP A 78 15.55 -6.21 14.63
C ASP A 78 14.68 -4.95 14.70
N GLN A 79 14.98 -4.00 15.58
CA GLN A 79 14.28 -2.72 15.70
C GLN A 79 14.32 -1.94 14.38
N LEU A 80 15.50 -1.80 13.75
CA LEU A 80 15.63 -1.13 12.46
C LEU A 80 14.88 -1.85 11.34
N TYR A 81 14.86 -3.18 11.34
CA TYR A 81 14.08 -3.94 10.37
C TYR A 81 12.57 -3.73 10.55
N TRP A 82 12.11 -3.68 11.80
CA TRP A 82 10.73 -3.36 12.12
C TRP A 82 10.39 -1.90 11.80
N GLU A 83 11.28 -0.95 12.09
CA GLU A 83 11.10 0.47 11.79
C GLU A 83 11.16 0.77 10.29
N SER A 84 12.02 0.08 9.52
CA SER A 84 12.05 0.22 8.07
C SER A 84 10.82 -0.43 7.43
N GLY A 85 10.43 -1.61 7.90
CA GLY A 85 9.22 -2.29 7.42
C GLY A 85 7.91 -1.62 7.88
N ALA A 86 7.93 -0.86 8.98
CA ALA A 86 6.79 -0.07 9.45
C ALA A 86 6.74 1.33 8.84
N ARG A 87 7.88 1.96 8.54
CA ARG A 87 7.93 3.22 7.77
C ARG A 87 7.30 3.06 6.39
N ASP A 88 7.52 1.93 5.72
CA ASP A 88 6.84 1.65 4.44
C ASP A 88 5.31 1.51 4.57
N ILE A 89 4.76 1.34 5.79
CA ILE A 89 3.30 1.18 6.02
C ILE A 89 2.68 2.46 6.60
N ASP A 90 3.43 3.20 7.43
CA ASP A 90 2.93 4.42 8.10
C ASP A 90 3.27 5.73 7.35
N ASP A 91 4.26 5.74 6.45
CA ASP A 91 4.69 6.94 5.69
C ASP A 91 4.01 7.08 4.31
N GLU A 92 3.27 6.07 3.84
CA GLU A 92 2.33 6.20 2.70
C GLU A 92 1.14 7.15 3.00
N GLY A 93 1.05 7.69 4.22
CA GLY A 93 -0.05 8.54 4.65
C GLY A 93 0.20 10.05 4.61
N LEU A 94 1.43 10.56 4.79
CA LEU A 94 1.58 11.96 5.25
C LEU A 94 2.78 12.80 4.77
N ASP A 95 3.81 12.31 4.06
CA ASP A 95 4.96 13.20 3.73
C ASP A 95 5.57 13.12 2.30
N GLU A 96 4.87 12.56 1.32
CA GLU A 96 5.37 12.44 -0.08
C GLU A 96 5.13 13.69 -0.97
N ALA A 97 5.36 14.89 -0.45
CA ALA A 97 5.16 16.12 -1.23
C ALA A 97 6.42 16.71 -1.89
N THR A 98 7.63 16.16 -1.71
CA THR A 98 8.83 16.86 -2.22
C THR A 98 9.95 16.10 -2.93
N ASP A 99 9.97 14.75 -3.02
CA ASP A 99 11.03 14.06 -3.80
C ASP A 99 10.59 12.78 -4.56
N ALA A 100 9.29 12.49 -4.67
CA ALA A 100 8.74 11.24 -5.23
C ALA A 100 8.61 11.20 -6.78
N ALA A 101 9.49 11.86 -7.53
CA ALA A 101 9.41 11.89 -8.99
C ALA A 101 10.33 10.88 -9.70
N GLU A 102 11.35 10.33 -9.02
CA GLU A 102 12.28 9.36 -9.62
C GLU A 102 12.10 7.91 -9.14
N ASP A 103 11.49 7.67 -7.96
CA ASP A 103 11.28 6.31 -7.41
C ASP A 103 9.95 5.66 -7.80
N SER A 104 9.11 6.32 -8.63
CA SER A 104 7.82 5.75 -9.04
C SER A 104 7.95 4.51 -9.94
N SER A 105 9.15 4.18 -10.42
CA SER A 105 9.40 3.06 -11.34
C SER A 105 10.20 1.92 -10.70
N THR A 106 10.59 2.03 -9.43
CA THR A 106 11.34 0.97 -8.76
C THR A 106 10.40 -0.06 -8.16
N LEU A 107 10.60 -1.33 -8.54
CA LEU A 107 9.91 -2.48 -7.98
C LEU A 107 10.84 -3.21 -7.01
N TYR A 108 10.45 -3.33 -5.75
CA TYR A 108 11.16 -4.17 -4.79
C TYR A 108 10.79 -5.65 -4.96
N GLN A 109 11.72 -6.55 -4.63
CA GLN A 109 11.54 -8.01 -4.78
C GLN A 109 10.33 -8.57 -4.00
N ASN A 110 9.89 -7.87 -2.96
CA ASN A 110 8.77 -8.28 -2.11
C ASN A 110 7.44 -7.62 -2.51
N GLU A 111 7.42 -6.80 -3.57
CA GLU A 111 6.20 -6.14 -4.01
C GLU A 111 5.21 -7.13 -4.59
N ASN A 112 3.95 -6.92 -4.22
CA ASN A 112 2.88 -7.80 -4.63
C ASN A 112 2.39 -7.40 -6.02
N LEU A 113 2.71 -8.22 -7.03
CA LEU A 113 2.25 -8.06 -8.42
C LEU A 113 0.77 -8.39 -8.62
N THR A 114 0.00 -8.58 -7.54
CA THR A 114 -1.44 -8.50 -7.64
C THR A 114 -1.92 -7.06 -7.63
N LEU A 115 -1.22 -6.07 -7.06
CA LEU A 115 -1.74 -4.69 -7.02
C LEU A 115 -1.57 -3.99 -8.37
N ASP A 116 -2.60 -3.32 -8.87
CA ASP A 116 -2.57 -2.66 -10.18
C ASP A 116 -1.51 -1.55 -10.25
N GLU A 117 -1.22 -0.90 -9.11
CA GLU A 117 -0.18 0.10 -8.96
C GLU A 117 1.20 -0.47 -9.26
N ASN A 118 1.55 -1.62 -8.67
CA ASN A 118 2.84 -2.28 -8.91
C ASN A 118 2.92 -2.84 -10.33
N ILE A 119 1.80 -3.28 -10.91
CA ILE A 119 1.75 -3.71 -12.31
C ILE A 119 2.08 -2.53 -13.25
N ALA A 120 1.62 -1.32 -12.93
CA ALA A 120 1.89 -0.12 -13.74
C ALA A 120 3.36 0.33 -13.71
N LYS A 121 4.10 -0.02 -12.65
CA LYS A 121 5.55 0.25 -12.52
C LYS A 121 6.42 -0.68 -13.38
N LEU A 122 5.86 -1.78 -13.92
CA LEU A 122 6.62 -2.74 -14.72
C LEU A 122 7.05 -2.12 -16.06
N PRO A 123 8.35 -2.22 -16.43
CA PRO A 123 8.82 -1.71 -17.70
C PRO A 123 8.30 -2.56 -18.87
N THR A 124 8.05 -1.93 -20.02
CA THR A 124 7.55 -2.63 -21.22
C THR A 124 8.60 -3.54 -21.86
N VAL A 125 9.88 -3.29 -21.61
CA VAL A 125 11.02 -4.04 -22.15
C VAL A 125 11.92 -4.47 -20.99
N TRP A 126 12.43 -5.70 -21.02
CA TRP A 126 13.33 -6.21 -20.00
C TRP A 126 14.77 -6.01 -20.48
N ASP A 127 15.48 -5.04 -19.89
CA ASP A 127 16.86 -4.77 -20.30
C ASP A 127 17.83 -5.78 -19.66
N THR A 128 18.16 -6.84 -20.40
CA THR A 128 19.15 -7.86 -19.99
C THR A 128 20.56 -7.30 -19.83
N SER A 129 20.84 -6.07 -20.30
CA SER A 129 22.18 -5.47 -20.21
C SER A 129 22.54 -4.96 -18.81
N VAL A 130 21.54 -4.65 -17.98
CA VAL A 130 21.73 -4.03 -16.66
C VAL A 130 22.08 -5.08 -15.59
N ASP A 131 21.66 -6.34 -15.77
CA ASP A 131 21.94 -7.41 -14.81
C ASP A 131 22.41 -8.73 -15.49
N PRO A 132 23.73 -8.94 -15.63
CA PRO A 132 24.30 -10.14 -16.25
C PRO A 132 24.19 -11.40 -15.38
N THR A 133 23.67 -11.28 -14.15
CA THR A 133 23.50 -12.42 -13.23
C THR A 133 22.08 -12.98 -13.22
N SER A 134 21.12 -12.21 -13.75
CA SER A 134 19.75 -12.66 -13.96
C SER A 134 19.73 -13.79 -14.99
N SER A 135 19.11 -14.91 -14.60
CA SER A 135 19.17 -16.23 -15.25
C SER A 135 19.27 -16.21 -16.78
N ARG A 136 20.28 -16.91 -17.30
CA ARG A 136 20.58 -17.21 -18.73
C ARG A 136 19.43 -17.88 -19.55
N ASN A 137 18.21 -17.97 -19.01
CA ASN A 137 17.11 -18.80 -19.52
C ASN A 137 15.78 -18.05 -19.72
N VAL A 138 15.71 -16.72 -19.52
CA VAL A 138 14.47 -15.97 -19.77
C VAL A 138 14.69 -15.09 -20.99
N ASP A 139 13.99 -15.42 -22.08
CA ASP A 139 14.01 -14.64 -23.30
C ASP A 139 13.09 -13.41 -23.14
N GLN A 140 13.40 -12.33 -23.87
CA GLN A 140 12.57 -11.10 -23.90
C GLN A 140 11.11 -11.41 -24.29
N ASP A 141 10.90 -12.40 -25.16
CA ASP A 141 9.58 -12.84 -25.61
C ASP A 141 8.77 -13.47 -24.46
N ASP A 142 9.42 -14.26 -23.59
CA ASP A 142 8.78 -14.85 -22.41
C ASP A 142 8.33 -13.77 -21.42
N TYR A 143 9.14 -12.72 -21.24
CA TYR A 143 8.77 -11.57 -20.40
C TYR A 143 7.53 -10.85 -20.94
N THR A 144 7.53 -10.51 -22.24
CA THR A 144 6.41 -9.77 -22.83
C THR A 144 5.10 -10.56 -22.82
N THR A 145 5.16 -11.88 -23.05
CA THR A 145 3.97 -12.74 -22.96
C THR A 145 3.45 -12.85 -21.53
N ALA A 146 4.33 -12.93 -20.52
CA ALA A 146 3.95 -12.93 -19.12
C ALA A 146 3.32 -11.59 -18.70
N LEU A 147 3.89 -10.46 -19.14
CA LEU A 147 3.37 -9.11 -18.88
C LEU A 147 1.99 -8.92 -19.49
N ALA A 148 1.78 -9.32 -20.75
CA ALA A 148 0.48 -9.25 -21.41
C ALA A 148 -0.57 -10.09 -20.65
N ARG A 149 -0.22 -11.32 -20.25
CA ARG A 149 -1.11 -12.18 -19.46
C ARG A 149 -1.46 -11.57 -18.11
N LEU A 150 -0.50 -10.93 -17.44
CA LEU A 150 -0.71 -10.28 -16.16
C LEU A 150 -1.63 -9.06 -16.31
N GLN A 151 -1.46 -8.26 -17.36
CA GLN A 151 -2.36 -7.15 -17.70
C GLN A 151 -3.79 -7.65 -17.99
N ASP A 152 -3.96 -8.71 -18.76
CA ASP A 152 -5.28 -9.31 -19.04
C ASP A 152 -5.98 -9.77 -17.74
N LEU A 153 -5.24 -10.44 -16.86
CA LEU A 153 -5.78 -10.89 -15.57
C LEU A 153 -6.14 -9.71 -14.65
N SER A 154 -5.34 -8.64 -14.66
CA SER A 154 -5.64 -7.41 -13.91
C SER A 154 -6.94 -6.75 -14.40
N ALA A 155 -7.12 -6.65 -15.72
CA ALA A 155 -8.33 -6.11 -16.33
C ALA A 155 -9.57 -6.96 -16.01
N GLN A 156 -9.44 -8.28 -16.06
CA GLN A 156 -10.52 -9.20 -15.65
C GLN A 156 -10.90 -9.00 -14.19
N ARG A 157 -9.91 -8.89 -13.30
CA ARG A 157 -10.15 -8.64 -11.88
C ARG A 157 -10.87 -7.32 -11.64
N LEU A 158 -10.44 -6.24 -12.28
CA LEU A 158 -11.11 -4.93 -12.18
C LEU A 158 -12.58 -5.01 -12.62
N SER A 159 -12.85 -5.73 -13.72
CA SER A 159 -14.23 -5.96 -14.19
C SER A 159 -15.08 -6.78 -13.20
N LEU A 160 -14.47 -7.71 -12.47
CA LEU A 160 -15.17 -8.49 -11.44
C LEU A 160 -15.39 -7.68 -10.17
N GLN A 161 -14.42 -6.85 -9.78
CA GLN A 161 -14.56 -5.95 -8.63
C GLN A 161 -15.65 -4.90 -8.86
N SER A 162 -15.73 -4.33 -10.07
CA SER A 162 -16.81 -3.39 -10.41
C SER A 162 -18.17 -4.08 -10.36
N LYS A 163 -18.30 -5.30 -10.91
CA LYS A 163 -19.53 -6.11 -10.78
C LYS A 163 -19.88 -6.43 -9.33
N LEU A 164 -18.88 -6.76 -8.50
CA LEU A 164 -19.10 -7.02 -7.08
C LEU A 164 -19.62 -5.75 -6.39
N ASN A 165 -18.99 -4.61 -6.66
CA ASN A 165 -19.40 -3.34 -6.08
C ASN A 165 -20.82 -2.96 -6.51
N THR A 166 -21.20 -3.16 -7.79
CA THR A 166 -22.59 -2.93 -8.22
C THR A 166 -23.58 -3.86 -7.55
N TYR A 167 -23.23 -5.13 -7.30
CA TYR A 167 -24.10 -6.03 -6.53
C TYR A 167 -24.21 -5.65 -5.06
N ARG A 168 -23.12 -5.20 -4.43
CA ARG A 168 -23.14 -4.69 -3.06
C ARG A 168 -24.01 -3.44 -2.95
N THR A 169 -23.89 -2.49 -3.88
CA THR A 169 -24.73 -1.29 -3.86
C THR A 169 -26.20 -1.61 -4.13
N LEU A 170 -26.49 -2.54 -5.04
CA LEU A 170 -27.87 -3.01 -5.24
C LEU A 170 -28.42 -3.65 -3.96
N LEU A 171 -27.60 -4.46 -3.29
CA LEU A 171 -27.99 -5.09 -2.02
C LEU A 171 -28.25 -4.05 -0.91
N THR A 172 -27.45 -2.99 -0.82
CA THR A 172 -27.71 -1.90 0.15
C THR A 172 -28.99 -1.12 -0.20
N LEU A 173 -29.29 -0.92 -1.49
CA LEU A 173 -30.56 -0.32 -1.93
C LEU A 173 -31.77 -1.21 -1.66
N LEU A 174 -31.59 -2.54 -1.63
CA LEU A 174 -32.64 -3.49 -1.27
C LEU A 174 -32.83 -3.64 0.25
N GLU A 175 -31.86 -3.22 1.05
CA GLU A 175 -31.90 -3.38 2.51
C GLU A 175 -33.14 -2.73 3.16
N PRO A 176 -33.59 -1.52 2.76
CA PRO A 176 -34.85 -0.94 3.23
C PRO A 176 -36.09 -1.81 2.93
N TYR A 177 -36.08 -2.57 1.83
CA TYR A 177 -37.19 -3.46 1.43
C TYR A 177 -37.26 -4.75 2.26
N ARG A 178 -36.25 -5.05 3.09
CA ARG A 178 -36.27 -6.23 3.97
C ARG A 178 -37.38 -6.17 5.01
N LYS A 179 -37.74 -4.96 5.45
CA LYS A 179 -38.87 -4.70 6.36
C LYS A 179 -39.73 -3.55 5.83
N PRO A 180 -40.55 -3.81 4.79
CA PRO A 180 -41.24 -2.75 4.08
C PRO A 180 -42.26 -2.02 4.96
N LYS A 181 -42.87 -2.72 5.93
CA LYS A 181 -43.82 -2.13 6.90
C LYS A 181 -43.20 -1.11 7.85
N GLU A 182 -41.92 -1.30 8.21
CA GLU A 182 -41.21 -0.43 9.16
C GLU A 182 -40.48 0.70 8.43
N ASN A 183 -39.87 0.44 7.26
CA ASN A 183 -39.00 1.39 6.58
C ASN A 183 -39.67 2.17 5.44
N ILE A 184 -40.59 1.54 4.69
CA ILE A 184 -41.14 2.11 3.45
C ILE A 184 -42.55 2.65 3.68
N GLN A 185 -43.42 1.87 4.32
CA GLN A 185 -44.81 2.24 4.59
C GLN A 185 -45.01 3.56 5.35
N PRO A 186 -44.22 3.94 6.38
CA PRO A 186 -44.40 5.24 7.02
C PRO A 186 -43.99 6.42 6.14
N ASN A 187 -43.13 6.19 5.14
CA ASN A 187 -42.64 7.21 4.22
C ASN A 187 -43.49 7.33 2.93
N LEU A 188 -44.51 6.48 2.77
CA LEU A 188 -45.46 6.54 1.66
C LEU A 188 -46.60 7.51 1.98
N VAL A 189 -46.95 8.36 1.03
CA VAL A 189 -48.09 9.29 1.16
C VAL A 189 -49.37 8.55 0.75
N TRP A 190 -50.11 8.02 1.72
CA TRP A 190 -51.50 7.56 1.55
C TRP A 190 -52.43 8.27 2.54
N ARG A 191 -53.76 8.15 2.38
CA ARG A 191 -54.75 8.91 3.18
C ARG A 191 -54.56 8.81 4.70
N ASP A 192 -54.23 7.62 5.20
CA ASP A 192 -54.00 7.34 6.62
C ASP A 192 -52.51 7.25 7.00
N ALA A 193 -51.60 7.81 6.18
CA ALA A 193 -50.17 7.69 6.41
C ALA A 193 -49.73 8.66 7.50
N PRO A 194 -48.75 8.30 8.34
CA PRO A 194 -48.19 9.23 9.32
C PRO A 194 -47.55 10.47 8.65
N LEU A 195 -47.12 10.37 7.39
CA LEU A 195 -46.56 11.49 6.61
C LEU A 195 -47.62 12.48 6.09
N ALA A 196 -48.85 12.02 5.83
CA ALA A 196 -49.92 12.85 5.27
C ALA A 196 -50.29 14.10 6.13
N PRO A 197 -50.46 14.00 7.47
CA PRO A 197 -50.73 15.17 8.29
C PRO A 197 -49.53 16.12 8.38
N GLU A 198 -48.30 15.61 8.37
CA GLU A 198 -47.09 16.45 8.36
C GLU A 198 -46.97 17.22 7.03
N LEU A 199 -47.29 16.59 5.90
CA LEU A 199 -47.34 17.25 4.59
C LEU A 199 -48.44 18.33 4.50
N ALA A 200 -49.58 18.11 5.15
CA ALA A 200 -50.64 19.11 5.24
C ALA A 200 -50.19 20.32 6.10
N LYS A 201 -49.47 20.09 7.19
CA LYS A 201 -48.87 21.16 8.01
C LYS A 201 -47.82 21.95 7.24
N THR A 202 -46.93 21.27 6.51
CA THR A 202 -45.91 21.95 5.68
C THR A 202 -46.54 22.74 4.55
N ARG A 203 -47.59 22.23 3.88
CA ARG A 203 -48.36 23.00 2.89
C ARG A 203 -48.95 24.27 3.50
N THR A 204 -49.56 24.16 4.68
CA THR A 204 -50.16 25.31 5.36
C THR A 204 -49.11 26.33 5.79
N LEU A 205 -47.96 25.87 6.28
CA LEU A 205 -46.82 26.73 6.60
C LEU A 205 -46.24 27.39 5.35
N ALA A 206 -46.10 26.67 4.24
CA ALA A 206 -45.61 27.20 2.97
C ALA A 206 -46.52 28.31 2.43
N ILE A 207 -47.85 28.14 2.51
CA ILE A 207 -48.81 29.18 2.12
C ILE A 207 -48.66 30.43 3.00
N ARG A 208 -48.54 30.26 4.33
CA ARG A 208 -48.35 31.39 5.25
C ARG A 208 -47.01 32.10 5.06
N VAL A 209 -45.96 31.33 4.79
CA VAL A 209 -44.62 31.87 4.50
C VAL A 209 -44.65 32.62 3.17
N ALA A 210 -45.23 32.05 2.11
CA ALA A 210 -45.38 32.71 0.82
C ALA A 210 -46.16 34.03 0.95
N GLY A 211 -47.29 34.03 1.68
CA GLY A 211 -48.05 35.25 1.97
C GLY A 211 -47.22 36.29 2.72
N ARG A 212 -46.51 35.88 3.78
CA ARG A 212 -45.72 36.81 4.60
C ARG A 212 -44.43 37.30 3.92
N VAL A 213 -43.87 36.52 2.99
CA VAL A 213 -42.74 36.92 2.12
C VAL A 213 -43.24 37.89 1.07
N GLY A 214 -44.39 37.64 0.43
CA GLY A 214 -45.03 38.58 -0.50
C GLY A 214 -45.38 39.92 0.15
N GLU A 215 -45.87 39.91 1.40
CA GLU A 215 -46.13 41.12 2.18
C GLU A 215 -44.87 41.90 2.55
N ARG A 216 -43.74 41.22 2.82
CA ARG A 216 -42.49 41.88 3.26
C ARG A 216 -41.57 42.30 2.13
N PHE A 217 -41.55 41.58 1.02
CA PHE A 217 -40.60 41.81 -0.08
C PHE A 217 -41.26 42.42 -1.31
N GLY A 218 -42.59 42.56 -1.32
CA GLY A 218 -43.32 42.97 -2.52
C GLY A 218 -43.13 41.95 -3.64
N ASP A 219 -43.74 42.22 -4.80
CA ASP A 219 -43.71 41.36 -5.98
C ASP A 219 -42.30 41.34 -6.61
N VAL A 220 -41.33 40.75 -5.92
CA VAL A 220 -40.09 40.31 -6.55
C VAL A 220 -40.49 39.12 -7.40
N GLN A 221 -40.63 39.37 -8.70
CA GLN A 221 -40.87 38.38 -9.74
C GLN A 221 -39.78 37.30 -9.67
N VAL A 222 -40.03 36.29 -8.85
CA VAL A 222 -39.41 34.97 -8.99
C VAL A 222 -40.28 34.27 -10.02
N PRO A 223 -39.74 33.78 -11.15
CA PRO A 223 -40.53 33.15 -12.19
C PRO A 223 -41.36 32.02 -11.59
N ALA A 224 -42.68 32.22 -11.55
CA ALA A 224 -43.62 31.23 -11.06
C ALA A 224 -43.68 30.09 -12.07
N THR A 225 -43.18 28.92 -11.70
CA THR A 225 -43.50 27.67 -12.38
C THR A 225 -44.89 27.23 -11.91
N ALA A 226 -45.94 27.75 -12.54
CA ALA A 226 -47.30 27.19 -12.44
C ALA A 226 -48.20 27.82 -13.51
N ASP A 227 -48.13 27.29 -14.74
CA ASP A 227 -49.31 27.23 -15.61
C ASP A 227 -50.01 25.90 -15.31
N GLU A 228 -51.27 25.98 -14.89
CA GLU A 228 -52.06 24.86 -14.35
C GLU A 228 -52.72 23.97 -15.43
N ASP A 229 -52.28 24.02 -16.70
CA ASP A 229 -52.87 23.20 -17.80
C ASP A 229 -51.81 22.53 -18.71
N GLU A 230 -50.58 22.32 -18.24
CA GLU A 230 -49.65 21.45 -18.96
C GLU A 230 -49.84 20.00 -18.51
N ASP A 231 -50.31 19.16 -19.44
CA ASP A 231 -50.18 17.70 -19.37
C ASP A 231 -48.80 17.37 -18.83
N VAL A 232 -48.73 16.90 -17.59
CA VAL A 232 -47.47 16.53 -16.94
C VAL A 232 -46.86 15.45 -17.82
N ASP A 233 -45.84 15.82 -18.61
CA ASP A 233 -45.20 14.94 -19.57
C ASP A 233 -44.52 13.81 -18.80
N MET A 234 -45.27 12.72 -18.62
CA MET A 234 -44.83 11.51 -17.94
C MET A 234 -43.63 10.90 -18.65
N VAL A 235 -43.46 11.15 -19.95
CA VAL A 235 -42.30 10.72 -20.73
C VAL A 235 -41.09 11.59 -20.37
N GLY A 236 -41.25 12.91 -20.30
CA GLY A 236 -40.22 13.85 -19.82
C GLY A 236 -39.78 13.61 -18.37
N LEU A 237 -40.69 13.21 -17.48
CA LEU A 237 -40.34 12.79 -16.10
C LEU A 237 -39.57 11.48 -16.05
N GLN A 238 -39.89 10.54 -16.95
CA GLN A 238 -39.20 9.25 -17.02
C GLN A 238 -37.82 9.39 -17.67
N GLU A 239 -37.68 10.27 -18.66
CA GLU A 239 -36.40 10.64 -19.27
C GLU A 239 -35.52 11.42 -18.30
N SER A 240 -36.07 12.38 -17.56
CA SER A 240 -35.31 13.11 -16.53
C SER A 240 -34.91 12.22 -15.35
N SER A 241 -35.74 11.22 -14.99
CA SER A 241 -35.38 10.21 -13.99
C SER A 241 -34.30 9.26 -14.51
N LYS A 242 -34.38 8.81 -15.76
CA LYS A 242 -33.30 8.02 -16.41
C LYS A 242 -32.02 8.83 -16.56
N ALA A 243 -32.12 10.12 -16.88
CA ALA A 243 -30.98 11.02 -16.99
C ALA A 243 -30.34 11.27 -15.62
N LYS A 244 -31.13 11.43 -14.55
CA LYS A 244 -30.64 11.49 -13.17
C LYS A 244 -29.98 10.16 -12.76
N LEU A 245 -30.59 9.04 -13.11
CA LEU A 245 -30.06 7.71 -12.81
C LEU A 245 -28.75 7.47 -13.58
N ASN A 246 -28.67 7.86 -14.84
CA ASN A 246 -27.44 7.82 -15.65
C ASN A 246 -26.38 8.80 -15.14
N ARG A 247 -26.77 9.97 -14.62
CA ARG A 247 -25.83 10.94 -14.02
C ARG A 247 -25.28 10.44 -12.69
N ILE A 248 -26.10 9.72 -11.92
CA ILE A 248 -25.65 9.01 -10.72
C ILE A 248 -24.76 7.83 -11.13
N LEU A 249 -25.07 7.10 -12.19
CA LEU A 249 -24.20 6.01 -12.68
C LEU A 249 -22.91 6.50 -13.34
N ALA A 250 -22.88 7.70 -13.91
CA ALA A 250 -21.71 8.29 -14.58
C ALA A 250 -20.79 9.07 -13.62
N GLY A 251 -21.26 9.39 -12.42
CA GLY A 251 -20.46 9.98 -11.36
C GLY A 251 -19.77 8.96 -10.46
N TRP A 252 -19.86 7.67 -10.78
CA TRP A 252 -19.37 6.53 -10.01
C TRP A 252 -18.51 5.62 -10.86
#